data_AF-A0AB34ALQ8-F1
#
_entry.id   AF-A0AB34ALQ8-F1
#
_cell.length_a   1.000
_cell.length_b   1.000
_cell.length_c   1.000
_cell.angle_alpha   90.00
_cell.angle_beta   90.00
_cell.angle_gamma   90.00
#
_symmetry.space_group_name_H-M   'P 1'
#
loop_
_entity.id
_entity.type
_entity.pdbx_description
1 polymer ?
#
loop_
_entity_poly.entity_id
_entity_poly.type
_entity_poly.pdbx_seq_one_letter_code
_entity_poly.pdbx_strand_id
1 'polypeptide(L)'
;MSEVILGIVQALYFFSLFFKNPYLRQEEEIRYIIQNINSDSSLNPEIQMNDKPFAVCKMTSEMLKEVIINRDNADKKTKIESLLKNHSFEGTKVSITKLPY
;
A
#
# COMPACT_ATOMS: atom_id res chain seq x y z
N MET A 1 -36.86 27.33 -9.02
CA MET A 1 -36.24 27.53 -7.68
C MET A 1 -36.14 26.22 -6.91
N SER A 2 -37.21 25.43 -6.86
CA SER A 2 -37.21 24.06 -6.28
C SER A 2 -36.21 23.11 -6.94
N GLU A 3 -36.09 23.09 -8.26
CA GLU A 3 -35.14 22.20 -8.97
C GLU A 3 -33.68 22.54 -8.67
N VAL A 4 -33.34 23.82 -8.58
CA VAL A 4 -31.99 24.28 -8.22
C VAL A 4 -31.64 23.85 -6.80
N ILE A 5 -32.60 23.99 -5.87
CA ILE A 5 -32.44 23.52 -4.48
C ILE A 5 -32.28 22.01 -4.46
N LEU A 6 -33.07 21.25 -5.23
CA LEU A 6 -32.97 19.80 -5.30
C LEU A 6 -31.59 19.36 -5.80
N GLY A 7 -31.07 20.00 -6.85
CA GLY A 7 -29.74 19.75 -7.39
C GLY A 7 -28.61 20.05 -6.41
N ILE A 8 -28.72 21.17 -5.68
CA ILE A 8 -27.76 21.53 -4.61
C ILE A 8 -27.80 20.51 -3.48
N VAL A 9 -28.98 20.10 -3.02
CA VAL A 9 -29.14 19.11 -1.95
C VAL A 9 -28.58 17.75 -2.37
N GLN A 10 -28.79 17.35 -3.61
CA GLN A 10 -28.26 16.09 -4.14
C GLN A 10 -26.72 16.14 -4.24
N ALA A 11 -26.17 17.25 -4.71
CA ALA A 11 -24.72 17.47 -4.76
C ALA A 11 -24.09 17.49 -3.35
N LEU A 12 -24.71 18.16 -2.38
CA LEU A 12 -24.27 18.16 -0.99
C LEU A 12 -24.38 16.78 -0.34
N TYR A 13 -25.42 16.02 -0.66
CA TYR A 13 -25.58 14.64 -0.20
C TYR A 13 -24.44 13.76 -0.74
N PHE A 14 -24.18 13.79 -2.04
CA PHE A 14 -23.05 13.08 -2.64
C PHE A 14 -21.71 13.53 -2.06
N PHE A 15 -21.48 14.85 -1.94
CA PHE A 15 -20.29 15.41 -1.30
C PHE A 15 -20.12 14.88 0.14
N SER A 16 -21.20 14.81 0.92
CA SER A 16 -21.16 14.23 2.27
C SER A 16 -20.80 12.74 2.29
N LEU A 17 -21.16 11.97 1.25
CA LEU A 17 -20.82 10.55 1.17
C LEU A 17 -19.30 10.34 0.99
N PHE A 18 -18.62 11.23 0.25
CA PHE A 18 -17.16 11.19 0.11
C PHE A 18 -16.43 11.36 1.45
N PHE A 19 -17.02 12.08 2.41
CA PHE A 19 -16.44 12.26 3.76
C PHE A 19 -16.95 11.28 4.81
N LYS A 20 -17.94 10.42 4.49
CA LYS A 20 -18.64 9.61 5.50
C LYS A 20 -17.92 8.33 5.92
N ASN A 21 -16.94 7.85 5.16
CA ASN A 21 -16.15 6.71 5.61
C ASN A 21 -14.66 7.04 5.60
N PRO A 22 -14.09 7.46 6.75
CA PRO A 22 -12.66 7.77 6.86
C PRO A 22 -11.76 6.55 6.56
N TYR A 23 -12.33 5.34 6.49
CA TYR A 23 -11.63 4.13 6.10
C TYR A 23 -11.66 3.89 4.59
N LEU A 24 -12.73 4.25 3.85
CA LEU A 24 -12.85 4.06 2.38
C LEU A 24 -12.24 5.23 1.59
N ARG A 25 -11.09 5.73 2.05
CA ARG A 25 -10.29 6.69 1.29
C ARG A 25 -9.67 5.97 0.08
N GLN A 26 -9.56 6.70 -1.03
CA GLN A 26 -8.93 6.22 -2.25
C GLN A 26 -7.54 5.64 -1.94
N GLU A 27 -7.34 4.36 -2.22
CA GLU A 27 -6.02 3.73 -2.16
C GLU A 27 -5.31 4.01 -3.48
N GLU A 28 -4.30 4.87 -3.45
CA GLU A 28 -3.44 5.10 -4.62
C GLU A 28 -2.26 4.12 -4.59
N GLU A 29 -2.13 3.33 -5.66
CA GLU A 29 -0.97 2.46 -5.87
C GLU A 29 0.15 3.25 -6.54
N ILE A 30 1.33 3.33 -5.91
CA ILE A 30 2.54 3.88 -6.52
C ILE A 30 3.52 2.74 -6.78
N ARG A 31 3.87 2.52 -8.05
CA ARG A 31 4.88 1.53 -8.46
C ARG A 31 6.20 2.23 -8.74
N TYR A 32 7.27 1.77 -8.11
CA TYR A 32 8.63 2.22 -8.40
C TYR A 32 9.31 1.22 -9.34
N ILE A 33 9.98 1.74 -10.38
CA ILE A 33 10.92 0.98 -11.20
C ILE A 33 12.29 1.57 -10.92
N ILE A 34 13.16 0.79 -10.27
CA ILE A 34 14.54 1.20 -10.00
C ILE A 34 15.40 0.62 -11.11
N GLN A 35 16.05 1.50 -11.88
CA GLN A 35 17.07 1.11 -12.85
C GLN A 35 18.40 1.66 -12.38
N ASN A 36 19.38 0.78 -12.22
CA ASN A 36 20.75 1.18 -11.90
C ASN A 36 21.47 1.36 -13.24
N ILE A 37 21.81 2.61 -13.58
CA ILE A 37 22.33 3.00 -14.89
C ILE A 37 23.73 3.57 -14.71
N ASN A 38 24.68 3.08 -15.49
CA ASN A 38 26.05 3.59 -15.52
C ASN A 38 26.14 4.97 -16.20
N SER A 39 27.29 5.64 -16.07
CA SER A 39 27.56 6.92 -16.73
C SER A 39 27.49 6.86 -18.27
N ASP A 40 27.65 5.67 -18.85
CA ASP A 40 27.53 5.39 -20.29
C ASP A 40 26.11 4.99 -20.72
N SER A 41 25.11 5.12 -19.84
CA SER A 41 23.72 4.72 -20.05
C SER A 41 23.49 3.20 -20.18
N SER A 42 24.49 2.37 -19.90
CA SER A 42 24.31 0.91 -19.80
C SER A 42 23.62 0.51 -18.49
N LEU A 43 22.84 -0.58 -18.51
CA LEU A 43 22.26 -1.15 -17.30
C LEU A 43 23.37 -1.78 -16.44
N ASN A 44 23.37 -1.46 -15.15
CA ASN A 44 24.27 -2.02 -14.15
C ASN A 44 23.50 -2.87 -13.14
N PRO A 45 23.00 -4.05 -13.54
CA PRO A 45 22.25 -4.91 -12.63
C PRO A 45 23.13 -5.42 -11.49
N GLU A 46 22.58 -5.43 -10.29
CA GLU A 46 23.23 -6.04 -9.13
C GLU A 46 23.08 -7.58 -9.15
N ILE A 47 21.99 -8.09 -9.73
CA ILE A 47 21.77 -9.53 -9.93
C ILE A 47 21.19 -9.82 -11.32
N GLN A 48 21.43 -11.04 -11.81
CA GLN A 48 20.70 -11.61 -12.95
C GLN A 48 19.84 -12.79 -12.49
N MET A 49 18.56 -12.79 -12.85
CA MET A 49 17.67 -13.93 -12.63
C MET A 49 17.00 -14.28 -13.97
N ASN A 50 17.16 -15.54 -14.41
CA ASN A 50 16.62 -16.02 -15.69
C ASN A 50 17.00 -15.10 -16.88
N ASP A 51 18.28 -14.75 -16.98
CA ASP A 51 18.86 -13.84 -17.98
C ASP A 51 18.26 -12.41 -17.99
N LYS A 52 17.53 -12.02 -16.94
CA LYS A 52 16.99 -10.67 -16.79
C LYS A 52 17.79 -9.89 -15.73
N PRO A 53 18.19 -8.64 -16.03
CA PRO A 53 18.89 -7.76 -15.09
C PRO A 53 17.92 -7.23 -14.02
N PHE A 54 18.30 -7.31 -12.74
CA PHE A 54 17.55 -6.74 -11.63
C PHE A 54 18.44 -5.83 -10.76
N ALA A 55 17.84 -4.75 -10.25
CA ALA A 55 18.39 -3.96 -9.16
C ALA A 55 17.90 -4.53 -7.83
N VAL A 56 18.79 -4.67 -6.83
CA VAL A 56 18.40 -5.17 -5.51
C VAL A 56 17.97 -3.99 -4.66
N CYS A 57 16.70 -3.98 -4.26
CA CYS A 57 16.21 -3.07 -3.23
C CYS A 57 16.09 -3.83 -1.91
N LYS A 58 17.06 -3.65 -1.01
CA LYS A 58 16.99 -4.23 0.34
C LYS A 58 15.94 -3.47 1.14
N MET A 59 14.85 -4.15 1.51
CA MET A 59 13.91 -3.60 2.49
C MET A 59 14.56 -3.50 3.87
N THR A 60 14.51 -2.31 4.47
CA THR A 60 14.87 -2.10 5.87
C THR A 60 13.60 -1.97 6.71
N SER A 61 13.72 -2.19 8.03
CA SER A 61 12.59 -2.07 8.97
C SER A 61 11.99 -0.67 9.01
N GLU A 62 12.78 0.36 8.69
CA GLU A 62 12.36 1.76 8.58
C GLU A 62 11.39 2.00 7.40
N MET A 63 11.46 1.16 6.36
CA MET A 63 10.62 1.28 5.17
C MET A 63 9.21 0.71 5.36
N LEU A 64 9.02 -0.22 6.31
CA LEU A 64 7.77 -0.94 6.50
C LEU A 64 7.12 -0.59 7.85
N LYS A 65 6.20 0.37 7.82
CA LYS A 65 5.51 0.87 9.03
C LYS A 65 4.37 -0.02 9.50
N GLU A 66 3.54 -0.50 8.58
CA GLU A 66 2.33 -1.27 8.91
C GLU A 66 2.05 -2.33 7.84
N VAL A 67 1.63 -3.51 8.30
CA VAL A 67 1.05 -4.58 7.48
C VAL A 67 -0.42 -4.72 7.85
N ILE A 68 -1.29 -4.54 6.87
CA ILE A 68 -2.74 -4.65 7.02
C ILE A 68 -3.18 -5.96 6.37
N ILE A 69 -3.78 -6.85 7.16
CA ILE A 69 -4.20 -8.18 6.75
C ILE A 69 -5.68 -8.16 6.39
N ASN A 70 -6.06 -8.76 5.26
CA ASN A 70 -7.46 -8.98 4.91
C ASN A 70 -8.15 -9.83 6.00
N ARG A 71 -9.42 -9.55 6.31
CA ARG A 71 -10.23 -10.31 7.29
C ARG A 71 -10.27 -11.81 7.01
N ASP A 72 -10.34 -12.21 5.75
CA ASP A 72 -10.35 -13.62 5.34
C ASP A 72 -9.05 -14.37 5.69
N ASN A 73 -8.01 -13.64 6.05
CA ASN A 73 -6.69 -14.16 6.41
C ASN A 73 -6.29 -13.78 7.84
N ALA A 74 -7.24 -13.41 8.70
CA ALA A 74 -6.99 -12.97 10.08
C ALA A 74 -6.22 -14.03 10.91
N ASP A 75 -6.41 -15.31 10.60
CA ASP A 75 -5.69 -16.45 11.18
C ASP A 75 -4.18 -16.39 10.95
N LYS A 76 -3.73 -15.71 9.89
CA LYS A 76 -2.29 -15.58 9.55
C LYS A 76 -1.57 -14.51 10.35
N LYS A 77 -2.27 -13.72 11.17
CA LYS A 77 -1.68 -12.60 11.92
C LYS A 77 -0.45 -13.01 12.74
N THR A 78 -0.58 -14.03 13.58
CA THR A 78 0.51 -14.49 14.45
C THR A 78 1.72 -14.99 13.65
N LYS A 79 1.47 -15.62 12.49
CA LYS A 79 2.51 -16.10 11.59
C LYS A 79 3.28 -14.94 10.96
N ILE A 80 2.57 -13.88 10.56
CA ILE A 80 3.16 -12.66 10.01
C ILE A 80 3.98 -11.91 11.08
N GLU A 81 3.46 -11.78 12.30
CA GLU A 81 4.20 -11.17 13.42
C GLU A 81 5.50 -11.92 13.72
N SER A 82 5.43 -13.26 13.71
CA SER A 82 6.61 -14.12 13.89
C SER A 82 7.63 -13.94 12.76
N LEU A 83 7.15 -13.87 11.51
CA LEU A 83 8.00 -13.64 10.34
C LEU A 83 8.74 -12.29 10.44
N LEU A 84 8.03 -11.22 10.79
CA LEU A 84 8.60 -9.88 10.93
C LEU A 84 9.65 -9.84 12.04
N LYS A 85 9.35 -10.45 13.19
CA LYS A 85 10.31 -10.57 14.30
C LYS A 85 11.58 -11.30 13.89
N ASN A 86 11.45 -12.41 13.17
CA ASN A 86 12.60 -13.20 12.71
C ASN A 86 13.52 -12.45 11.72
N HIS A 87 13.02 -11.39 11.08
CA HIS A 87 13.77 -10.58 10.11
C HIS A 87 14.08 -9.16 10.63
N SER A 88 13.98 -8.93 11.96
CA SER A 88 14.27 -7.64 12.60
C SER A 88 13.31 -6.49 12.21
N PHE A 89 12.04 -6.81 11.93
CA PHE A 89 10.96 -5.85 11.66
C PHE A 89 10.04 -5.66 12.88
N GLU A 90 10.60 -5.63 14.09
CA GLU A 90 9.84 -5.60 15.35
C GLU A 90 9.02 -4.31 15.54
N GLY A 91 9.41 -3.22 14.86
CA GLY A 91 8.69 -1.95 14.85
C GLY A 91 7.50 -1.90 13.87
N THR A 92 7.34 -2.92 13.01
CA THR A 92 6.25 -2.96 12.03
C THR A 92 4.94 -3.37 12.72
N LYS A 93 3.93 -2.50 12.62
CA LYS A 93 2.60 -2.79 13.17
C LYS A 93 1.87 -3.81 12.29
N VAL A 94 1.24 -4.82 12.91
CA VAL A 94 0.39 -5.78 12.20
C VAL A 94 -1.06 -5.59 12.64
N SER A 95 -1.94 -5.28 11.69
CA SER A 95 -3.37 -5.05 11.96
C SER A 95 -4.26 -5.80 10.97
N ILE A 96 -5.50 -6.07 11.36
CA ILE A 96 -6.52 -6.61 10.46
C ILE A 96 -7.26 -5.42 9.84
N THR A 97 -7.60 -5.52 8.57
CA THR A 97 -8.30 -4.48 7.84
C THR A 97 -9.62 -4.12 8.52
N LYS A 98 -9.81 -2.83 8.72
CA LYS A 98 -11.09 -2.26 9.15
C LYS A 98 -12.05 -2.10 7.97
N LEU A 99 -11.56 -2.27 6.75
CA LEU A 99 -12.35 -2.13 5.53
C LEU A 99 -13.39 -3.25 5.45
N PRO A 100 -14.62 -2.93 5.00
CA PRO A 100 -15.74 -3.87 5.02
C PRO A 100 -15.69 -4.93 3.92
N TYR A 101 -14.70 -4.90 3.02
CA TYR A 101 -14.52 -5.80 1.89
C TYR A 101 -13.34 -6.76 2.09
#